data_AF-A0A2T5LEX7-F1
#
_entry.id   AF-A0A2T5LEX7-F1
#
_cell.length_a   1.000
_cell.length_b   1.000
_cell.length_c   1.000
_cell.angle_alpha   90.00
_cell.angle_beta   90.00
_cell.angle_gamma   90.00
#
_symmetry.space_group_name_H-M   'P 1'
#
loop_
_entity.id
_entity.type
_entity.pdbx_description
1 polymer ?
#
loop_
_entity_poly.entity_id
_entity_poly.type
_entity_poly.pdbx_seq_one_letter_code
_entity_poly.pdbx_strand_id
1 'polypeptide(L)'
;MNTKAEQAKGMGPADIGKLTLASIVLIAGIVGFYYFSDNPNVPSFARVIGVIAAVAAALAIGAFTVPGRKLRGFIAESQFELRKVVWPSRDETLKTTGIIIVVVIILSLLMGLIDWLLKTVVLDWLLKLGH
;
A
#
# COMPACT_ATOMS: atom_id res chain seq x y z
N MET A 1 23.53 -16.62 29.51
CA MET A 1 22.53 -17.68 29.23
C MET A 1 22.47 -17.87 27.72
N ASN A 2 22.61 -19.12 27.25
CA ASN A 2 22.88 -19.56 25.88
C ASN A 2 22.24 -18.74 24.75
N THR A 3 23.05 -17.96 24.05
CA THR A 3 22.82 -17.51 22.67
C THR A 3 23.18 -18.64 21.70
N LYS A 4 22.56 -19.82 21.86
CA LYS A 4 22.50 -20.76 20.73
C LYS A 4 21.68 -20.03 19.70
N ALA A 5 22.38 -19.50 18.69
CA ALA A 5 21.82 -19.03 17.44
C ALA A 5 20.68 -19.97 17.09
N GLU A 6 19.46 -19.46 17.21
CA GLU A 6 18.29 -20.14 16.68
C GLU A 6 18.58 -20.24 15.18
N GLN A 7 19.07 -21.42 14.78
CA GLN A 7 19.47 -21.69 13.42
C GLN A 7 18.36 -21.15 12.53
N ALA A 8 18.70 -20.18 11.69
CA ALA A 8 17.81 -19.74 10.64
C ALA A 8 17.54 -20.99 9.80
N LYS A 9 16.44 -21.69 10.12
CA LYS A 9 15.98 -22.85 9.36
C LYS A 9 15.73 -22.29 7.97
N GLY A 10 16.71 -22.50 7.09
CA GLY A 10 16.66 -22.09 5.70
C GLY A 10 15.40 -22.69 5.08
N MET A 11 14.93 -22.08 4.00
CA MET A 11 13.75 -22.57 3.30
C MET A 11 13.97 -24.04 2.93
N GLY A 12 13.21 -24.94 3.55
CA GLY A 12 13.32 -26.35 3.20
C GLY A 12 12.81 -26.57 1.78
N PRO A 13 13.27 -27.63 1.08
CA PRO A 13 12.75 -27.96 -0.25
C PRO A 13 11.22 -28.13 -0.26
N ALA A 14 10.63 -28.58 0.86
CA ALA A 14 9.19 -28.65 1.04
C ALA A 14 8.50 -27.27 1.14
N ASP A 15 9.16 -26.26 1.70
CA ASP A 15 8.63 -24.89 1.75
C ASP A 15 8.70 -24.22 0.37
N ILE A 16 9.79 -24.45 -0.39
CA ILE A 16 9.90 -24.02 -1.79
C ILE A 16 8.74 -24.61 -2.58
N GLY A 17 8.51 -25.92 -2.48
CA GLY A 17 7.40 -26.58 -3.18
C GLY A 17 6.03 -26.00 -2.86
N LYS A 18 5.77 -25.69 -1.59
CA LYS A 18 4.51 -25.03 -1.17
C LYS A 18 4.37 -23.62 -1.73
N LEU A 19 5.45 -22.83 -1.79
CA LEU A 19 5.42 -21.48 -2.34
C LEU A 19 5.26 -21.48 -3.87
N THR A 20 5.91 -22.42 -4.55
CA THR A 20 5.70 -22.64 -5.99
C THR A 20 4.24 -23.02 -6.25
N LEU A 21 3.68 -23.95 -5.47
CA LEU A 21 2.27 -24.33 -5.57
C LEU A 21 1.34 -23.13 -5.33
N ALA A 22 1.59 -22.32 -4.29
CA ALA A 22 0.81 -21.12 -4.01
C ALA A 22 0.85 -20.12 -5.19
N SER A 23 2.01 -19.95 -5.82
CA SER A 23 2.18 -19.08 -7.00
C SER A 23 1.40 -19.61 -8.21
N ILE A 24 1.43 -20.93 -8.44
CA ILE A 24 0.67 -21.58 -9.51
C ILE A 24 -0.83 -21.42 -9.29
N VAL A 25 -1.32 -21.62 -8.06
CA VAL A 25 -2.75 -21.45 -7.72
C VAL A 25 -3.21 -20.01 -8.00
N LEU A 26 -2.38 -19.02 -7.67
CA LEU A 26 -2.70 -17.61 -7.88
C LEU A 26 -2.74 -17.26 -9.37
N ILE A 27 -1.76 -17.73 -10.15
CA ILE A 27 -1.74 -17.59 -11.61
C ILE A 27 -2.95 -18.28 -12.23
N ALA A 28 -3.27 -19.51 -11.80
CA ALA A 28 -4.43 -20.24 -12.29
C ALA A 28 -5.75 -19.51 -12.03
N GLY A 29 -5.90 -18.85 -10.88
CA GLY A 29 -7.06 -18.01 -10.57
C GLY A 29 -7.20 -16.82 -11.52
N ILE A 30 -6.09 -16.13 -11.79
CA ILE A 30 -6.06 -14.98 -12.73
C ILE A 30 -6.34 -15.44 -14.17
N VAL A 31 -5.68 -16.52 -14.61
CA VAL A 31 -5.90 -17.10 -15.94
C VAL A 31 -7.34 -17.57 -16.09
N GLY A 32 -7.92 -18.19 -15.06
CA GLY A 32 -9.33 -18.58 -15.04
C GLY A 32 -10.26 -17.37 -15.23
N PHE A 33 -9.98 -16.25 -14.56
CA PHE A 33 -10.75 -15.02 -14.73
C PHE A 33 -10.76 -14.52 -16.18
N TYR A 34 -9.60 -14.51 -16.85
CA TYR A 34 -9.49 -14.10 -18.26
C TYR A 34 -10.07 -15.12 -19.22
N TYR A 35 -9.87 -16.43 -19.00
CA TYR A 35 -10.41 -17.46 -19.89
C TYR A 35 -11.94 -17.44 -19.92
N PHE A 36 -12.57 -17.19 -18.78
CA PHE A 36 -14.02 -17.07 -18.71
C PHE A 36 -14.52 -15.67 -19.06
N SER A 37 -13.67 -14.69 -19.43
CA SER A 37 -14.08 -13.29 -19.65
C SER A 37 -15.20 -13.15 -20.68
N ASP A 38 -15.08 -13.89 -21.78
CA ASP A 38 -15.91 -13.72 -22.97
C ASP A 38 -17.10 -14.71 -23.01
N ASN A 39 -17.22 -15.58 -22.01
CA ASN A 39 -18.26 -16.60 -21.96
C ASN A 39 -19.53 -16.05 -21.28
N PRO A 40 -20.66 -15.87 -22.00
CA PRO A 40 -21.90 -15.32 -21.44
C PRO A 40 -22.55 -16.20 -20.37
N ASN A 41 -22.21 -17.50 -20.34
CA ASN A 41 -22.79 -18.47 -19.41
C ASN A 41 -22.25 -18.35 -17.98
N VAL A 42 -21.15 -17.62 -17.78
CA VAL A 42 -20.51 -17.46 -16.46
C VAL A 42 -20.74 -16.04 -15.96
N PRO A 43 -21.57 -15.82 -14.92
CA PRO A 43 -21.80 -14.49 -14.36
C PRO A 43 -20.51 -13.84 -13.87
N SER A 44 -20.40 -12.52 -14.02
CA SER A 44 -19.22 -11.73 -13.62
C SER A 44 -18.82 -11.94 -12.15
N PHE A 45 -19.81 -12.03 -11.26
CA PHE A 45 -19.60 -12.26 -9.83
C PHE A 45 -18.94 -13.62 -9.51
N ALA A 46 -19.31 -14.69 -10.23
CA ALA A 46 -18.73 -16.03 -10.01
C ALA A 46 -17.24 -16.06 -10.31
N ARG A 47 -16.78 -15.29 -11.31
CA ARG A 47 -15.37 -15.16 -11.67
C ARG A 47 -14.57 -14.44 -10.59
N VAL A 48 -15.14 -13.37 -10.04
CA VAL A 48 -14.52 -12.61 -8.92
C VAL A 48 -14.41 -13.49 -7.68
N ILE A 49 -15.45 -14.26 -7.35
CA ILE A 49 -15.37 -15.26 -6.26
C ILE A 49 -14.26 -16.27 -6.53
N GLY A 50 -14.14 -16.78 -7.75
CA GLY A 50 -13.09 -17.73 -8.13
C GLY A 50 -11.67 -17.19 -7.85
N VAL A 51 -11.43 -15.92 -8.21
CA VAL A 51 -10.15 -15.24 -7.92
C VAL A 51 -9.95 -15.08 -6.42
N ILE A 52 -10.97 -14.62 -5.69
CA ILE A 52 -10.91 -14.47 -4.22
C ILE A 52 -10.57 -15.82 -3.56
N ALA A 53 -11.21 -16.90 -4.00
CA ALA A 53 -10.95 -18.25 -3.50
C ALA A 53 -9.52 -18.70 -3.81
N ALA A 54 -9.02 -18.45 -5.03
CA ALA A 54 -7.65 -18.76 -5.41
C ALA A 54 -6.61 -17.98 -4.57
N VAL A 55 -6.86 -16.69 -4.34
CA VAL A 55 -6.04 -15.84 -3.47
C VAL A 55 -6.06 -16.36 -2.03
N ALA A 56 -7.24 -16.68 -1.49
CA ALA A 56 -7.39 -17.23 -0.15
C ALA A 56 -6.64 -18.58 0.00
N ALA A 57 -6.73 -19.46 -1.00
CA ALA A 57 -6.01 -20.73 -1.02
C ALA A 57 -4.49 -20.53 -1.08
N ALA A 58 -4.00 -19.63 -1.94
CA ALA A 58 -2.58 -19.31 -2.04
C ALA A 58 -2.02 -18.74 -0.73
N LEU A 59 -2.76 -17.83 -0.08
CA LEU A 59 -2.43 -17.28 1.24
C LEU A 59 -2.43 -18.37 2.32
N ALA A 60 -3.43 -19.26 2.32
CA ALA A 60 -3.49 -20.37 3.27
C ALA A 60 -2.27 -21.30 3.13
N ILE A 61 -1.93 -21.70 1.90
CA ILE A 61 -0.73 -22.51 1.61
C ILE A 61 0.53 -21.79 2.10
N GLY A 62 0.68 -20.51 1.74
CA GLY A 62 1.80 -19.67 2.15
C GLY A 62 1.92 -19.52 3.66
N ALA A 63 0.80 -19.43 4.39
CA ALA A 63 0.80 -19.25 5.83
C ALA A 63 1.35 -20.45 6.62
N PHE A 64 1.28 -21.67 6.06
CA PHE A 64 1.85 -22.88 6.67
C PHE A 64 3.33 -23.11 6.34
N THR A 65 3.97 -22.22 5.59
CA THR A 65 5.40 -22.28 5.26
C THR A 65 6.29 -21.65 6.35
N VAL A 66 7.59 -21.94 6.34
CA VAL A 66 8.58 -21.26 7.21
C VAL A 66 8.49 -19.72 7.13
N PRO A 67 8.50 -19.06 5.96
CA PRO A 67 8.34 -17.61 5.89
C PRO A 67 6.98 -17.13 6.39
N GLY A 68 5.90 -17.89 6.16
CA GLY A 68 4.57 -17.58 6.70
C GLY A 68 4.53 -17.56 8.23
N ARG A 69 5.18 -18.53 8.89
CA ARG A 69 5.33 -18.55 10.35
C ARG A 69 6.19 -17.39 10.87
N LYS A 70 7.30 -17.09 10.20
CA LYS A 70 8.16 -15.94 10.55
C LYS A 70 7.40 -14.62 10.46
N LEU A 71 6.59 -14.43 9.41
CA LEU A 71 5.77 -13.24 9.25
C LEU A 71 4.76 -13.08 10.40
N ARG A 72 4.11 -14.17 10.84
CA ARG A 72 3.21 -14.13 12.00
C ARG A 72 3.92 -13.72 13.28
N GLY A 73 5.12 -14.25 13.52
CA GLY A 73 5.96 -13.84 14.64
C GLY A 73 6.34 -12.36 14.56
N PHE A 74 6.77 -11.90 13.39
CA PHE A 74 7.11 -10.51 13.14
C PHE A 74 5.94 -9.56 13.35
N ILE A 75 4.72 -9.93 12.94
CA ILE A 75 3.51 -9.12 13.19
C ILE A 75 3.23 -9.03 14.69
N ALA A 76 3.34 -10.14 15.42
CA ALA A 76 3.12 -10.15 16.87
C ALA A 76 4.15 -9.26 17.60
N GLU A 77 5.42 -9.33 17.19
CA GLU A 77 6.49 -8.49 17.72
C GLU A 77 6.30 -7.01 17.35
N SER A 78 5.94 -6.72 16.10
CA SER A 78 5.62 -5.36 15.63
C SER A 78 4.46 -4.75 16.43
N GLN A 79 3.41 -5.52 16.73
CA GLN A 79 2.31 -5.03 17.57
C GLN A 79 2.76 -4.72 19.00
N PHE A 80 3.70 -5.49 19.54
CA PHE A 80 4.29 -5.20 20.85
C PHE A 80 5.11 -3.91 20.82
N GLU A 81 5.86 -3.66 19.76
CA GLU A 81 6.61 -2.40 19.58
C GLU A 81 5.70 -1.20 19.32
N LEU A 82 4.63 -1.36 18.54
CA LEU A 82 3.63 -0.32 18.32
C LEU A 82 2.97 0.16 19.61
N ARG A 83 2.88 -0.69 20.64
CA ARG A 83 2.39 -0.29 21.97
C ARG A 83 3.37 0.61 22.73
N LYS A 84 4.66 0.59 22.36
CA LYS A 84 5.68 1.49 22.92
C LYS A 84 5.69 2.84 22.22
N VAL A 85 5.01 2.98 21.07
CA VAL A 85 4.89 4.25 20.36
C VAL A 85 3.99 5.17 21.17
N VAL A 86 4.56 6.29 21.61
CA VAL A 86 3.81 7.38 22.19
C VAL A 86 3.17 8.16 21.05
N TRP A 87 1.88 7.93 20.83
CA TRP A 87 1.11 8.69 19.86
C TRP A 87 0.86 10.10 20.39
N PRO A 88 0.97 11.14 19.54
CA PRO A 88 0.74 12.51 19.97
C PRO A 88 -0.69 12.67 20.48
N SER A 89 -0.87 13.53 21.48
CA SER A 89 -2.21 13.86 21.97
C SER A 89 -3.04 14.55 20.87
N ARG A 90 -4.37 14.53 21.01
CA ARG A 90 -5.26 15.23 20.07
C ARG A 90 -4.91 16.72 20.01
N ASP A 91 -4.53 17.31 21.14
CA ASP A 91 -4.19 18.73 21.23
C ASP A 91 -2.87 19.04 20.52
N GLU A 92 -1.84 18.20 20.66
CA GLU A 92 -0.58 18.33 19.91
C GLU A 92 -0.80 18.19 18.40
N THR A 93 -1.63 17.21 18.00
CA THR A 93 -1.96 16.94 16.60
C THR A 93 -2.69 18.14 15.98
N LEU A 94 -3.69 18.67 16.68
CA LEU A 94 -4.47 19.83 16.23
C LEU A 94 -3.62 21.10 16.20
N LYS A 95 -2.76 21.31 17.20
CA LYS A 95 -1.85 22.46 17.24
C LYS A 95 -0.88 22.43 16.06
N THR A 96 -0.26 21.29 15.80
CA THR A 96 0.68 21.13 14.68
C THR A 96 -0.01 21.28 13.34
N THR A 97 -1.19 20.66 13.17
CA THR A 97 -2.01 20.78 11.95
C THR A 97 -2.46 22.23 11.72
N GLY A 98 -2.87 22.94 12.78
CA GLY A 98 -3.25 24.34 12.70
C GLY A 98 -2.11 25.25 12.24
N ILE A 99 -0.89 25.02 12.75
CA ILE A 99 0.31 25.73 12.29
C ILE A 99 0.54 25.48 10.78
N ILE A 100 0.46 24.23 10.34
CA ILE A 100 0.63 23.87 8.92
C ILE A 100 -0.43 24.56 8.06
N ILE A 101 -1.70 24.57 8.48
CA ILE A 101 -2.79 25.25 7.77
C ILE A 101 -2.49 26.73 7.58
N VAL A 102 -2.05 27.42 8.64
CA VAL A 102 -1.70 28.85 8.56
C VAL A 102 -0.55 29.07 7.58
N VAL A 103 0.50 28.26 7.64
CA VAL A 103 1.65 28.36 6.72
C VAL A 103 1.20 28.13 5.28
N VAL A 104 0.38 27.12 5.01
CA VAL A 104 -0.15 26.82 3.67
C VAL A 104 -1.01 27.96 3.13
N ILE A 105 -1.84 28.59 3.97
CA ILE A 105 -2.64 29.76 3.59
C ILE A 105 -1.74 30.95 3.22
N ILE A 106 -0.70 31.23 4.01
CA ILE A 106 0.23 32.33 3.73
C ILE A 106 0.96 32.08 2.41
N LEU A 107 1.47 30.86 2.20
CA LEU A 107 2.18 30.51 0.98
C LEU A 107 1.26 30.53 -0.25
N SER A 108 0.03 30.05 -0.14
CA SER A 108 -0.92 30.04 -1.26
C SER A 108 -1.37 31.45 -1.63
N LEU A 109 -1.58 32.33 -0.65
CA LEU A 109 -1.87 33.75 -0.89
C LEU A 109 -0.68 34.46 -1.54
N LEU A 110 0.53 34.22 -1.05
CA LEU A 110 1.74 34.81 -1.62
C LEU A 110 1.94 34.36 -3.08
N MET A 111 1.87 33.05 -3.34
CA MET A 111 1.98 32.49 -4.69
C MET A 111 0.88 33.05 -5.60
N GLY A 112 -0.38 33.05 -5.15
CA GLY A 112 -1.50 33.59 -5.92
C GLY A 112 -1.36 35.09 -6.21
N LEU A 113 -0.80 35.86 -5.27
CA LEU A 113 -0.50 37.28 -5.49
C LEU A 113 0.58 37.46 -6.56
N ILE A 114 1.64 36.65 -6.52
CA ILE A 114 2.71 36.67 -7.53
C ILE A 114 2.15 36.29 -8.90
N ASP A 115 1.34 35.24 -8.99
CA ASP A 115 0.70 34.81 -10.25
C ASP A 115 -0.21 35.90 -10.82
N TRP A 116 -0.98 36.57 -9.95
CA TRP A 116 -1.85 37.68 -10.35
C TRP A 116 -1.05 38.90 -10.83
N LEU A 117 0.05 39.24 -10.14
CA LEU A 117 0.97 40.31 -10.54
C LEU A 117 1.63 40.01 -11.88
N LEU A 118 2.15 38.79 -12.06
CA LEU A 118 2.77 38.36 -13.32
C LEU A 118 1.76 38.40 -14.47
N LYS A 119 0.54 37.92 -14.27
CA LYS A 119 -0.52 38.02 -15.29
C LYS A 119 -0.79 39.48 -15.66
N THR A 120 -1.01 40.34 -14.68
CA THR A 120 -1.39 41.74 -14.94
C THR A 120 -0.25 42.55 -15.57
N VAL A 121 0.97 42.40 -15.05
CA VAL A 121 2.15 43.18 -15.48
C VAL A 121 2.78 42.61 -16.75
N VAL A 122 2.88 41.30 -16.88
CA VAL A 122 3.56 40.68 -18.04
C VAL A 122 2.57 40.39 -19.16
N LEU A 123 1.39 39.84 -18.87
CA LEU A 123 0.46 39.47 -19.94
C LEU A 123 -0.34 40.68 -20.42
N ASP A 124 -1.02 41.38 -19.51
CA ASP A 124 -1.97 42.43 -19.92
C ASP A 124 -1.29 43.74 -20.33
N TRP A 125 -0.19 44.13 -19.68
CA TRP A 125 0.54 45.35 -20.01
C TRP A 125 1.45 45.19 -21.24
N LEU A 126 2.18 44.07 -21.37
CA LEU A 126 3.06 43.82 -22.52
C LEU A 126 2.28 43.58 -23.81
N LEU A 127 1.17 42.82 -23.77
CA LEU A 127 0.37 42.55 -24.97
C LEU A 127 -0.36 43.81 -25.48
N LYS A 128 -0.67 44.77 -24.60
CA LYS A 128 -1.22 46.08 -25.00
C LYS A 128 -0.19 47.01 -25.65
N LEU A 129 1.10 46.80 -25.42
CA LEU A 129 2.19 47.55 -26.05
C LEU A 129 2.55 47.01 -27.45
N GLY A 130 2.11 45.80 -27.79
CA GLY A 130 2.38 45.13 -29.07
C GLY A 130 1.34 45.34 -30.17
N HIS A 131 0.29 46.14 -29.92
CA HIS A 131 -0.72 46.56 -30.90
C HIS A 131 -0.74 48.08 -31.03
#